data_AF-A0A839DYL1-F1
#
_entry.id   AF-A0A839DYL1-F1
#
_cell.length_a   1.000
_cell.length_b   1.000
_cell.length_c   1.000
_cell.angle_alpha   90.00
_cell.angle_beta   90.00
_cell.angle_gamma   90.00
#
_symmetry.space_group_name_H-M   'P 1'
#
loop_
_entity.id
_entity.type
_entity.pdbx_description
1 polymer ?
#
loop_
_entity_poly.entity_id
_entity_poly.type
_entity_poly.pdbx_seq_one_letter_code
_entity_poly.pdbx_strand_id
1 'polypeptide(L)'
;MSGSIPSALDRTSTWHQPRAEEQLWQSLVRGGLADLRLGDYGVVHPLSRNGYRSKHVAVKYTCFDHWLYSRERTQDTQAETPKRSKEGPRARTFRAVCRNLVDSDGFTGPDFSWGDQEILNAAEGRGRALGATSKPVALATSHHLAYLVSRVAA
;
A
#
# COMPACT_ATOMS: atom_id res chain seq x y z
N MET A 1 1.71 17.26 3.79
CA MET A 1 2.98 16.66 4.24
C MET A 1 3.48 15.79 3.12
N SER A 2 4.72 16.01 2.69
CA SER A 2 5.30 15.32 1.53
C SER A 2 5.46 13.82 1.78
N GLY A 3 5.10 12.99 0.79
CA GLY A 3 5.37 11.55 0.76
C GLY A 3 4.70 10.66 1.83
N SER A 4 4.02 11.22 2.83
CA SER A 4 3.39 10.45 3.91
C SER A 4 1.98 9.95 3.53
N ILE A 5 1.51 8.84 4.12
CA ILE A 5 0.07 8.53 4.10
C ILE A 5 -0.66 9.71 4.78
N PRO A 6 -1.71 10.32 4.20
CA PRO A 6 -2.48 11.36 4.87
C PRO A 6 -2.90 10.94 6.29
N SER A 7 -2.76 11.84 7.27
CA SER A 7 -3.07 11.56 8.68
C SER A 7 -4.55 11.21 8.91
N ALA A 8 -5.41 11.62 7.97
CA ALA A 8 -6.79 11.17 7.81
C ALA A 8 -6.98 10.60 6.40
N LEU A 9 -7.41 9.34 6.32
CA LEU A 9 -7.92 8.72 5.10
C LEU A 9 -9.44 8.74 5.20
N ASP A 10 -10.10 9.60 4.44
CA ASP A 10 -11.55 9.76 4.38
C ASP A 10 -12.20 8.86 3.31
N ARG A 11 -11.43 8.40 2.32
CA ARG A 11 -11.91 7.57 1.20
C ARG A 11 -11.82 6.07 1.48
N THR A 12 -12.88 5.35 1.15
CA THR A 12 -12.90 3.88 1.07
C THR A 12 -13.08 3.49 -0.39
N SER A 13 -11.99 3.57 -1.14
CA SER A 13 -11.91 3.24 -2.55
C SER A 13 -10.45 3.02 -2.92
N THR A 14 -10.20 2.67 -4.18
CA THR A 14 -8.90 2.85 -4.80
C THR A 14 -8.78 4.31 -5.29
N TRP A 15 -7.64 4.97 -5.08
CA TRP A 15 -7.36 6.29 -5.65
C TRP A 15 -5.87 6.55 -5.80
N HIS A 16 -5.52 7.51 -6.65
CA HIS A 16 -4.14 7.88 -6.95
C HIS A 16 -3.81 9.26 -6.39
N GLN A 17 -2.54 9.47 -6.04
CA GLN A 17 -2.00 10.78 -5.66
C GLN A 17 -0.67 11.02 -6.37
N PRO A 18 -0.49 12.12 -7.12
CA PRO A 18 0.79 12.42 -7.76
C PRO A 18 1.96 12.45 -6.75
N ARG A 19 3.15 11.97 -7.17
CA ARG A 19 4.39 12.09 -6.41
C ARG A 19 5.10 13.40 -6.75
N ALA A 20 4.43 14.53 -6.46
CA ALA A 20 4.88 15.86 -6.86
C ALA A 20 6.33 16.15 -6.41
N GLU A 21 6.73 15.67 -5.23
CA GLU A 21 8.08 15.90 -4.71
C GLU A 21 9.15 15.09 -5.46
N GLU A 22 8.82 13.88 -5.89
CA GLU A 22 9.71 13.08 -6.72
C GLU A 22 9.81 13.66 -8.14
N GLN A 23 8.69 14.10 -8.72
CA GLN A 23 8.69 14.77 -10.03
C GLN A 23 9.51 16.06 -10.01
N LEU A 24 9.42 16.84 -8.94
CA LEU A 24 10.24 18.03 -8.74
C LEU A 24 11.72 17.66 -8.61
N TRP A 25 12.03 16.68 -7.76
CA TRP A 25 13.41 16.20 -7.58
C TRP A 25 14.02 15.73 -8.90
N GLN A 26 13.31 14.92 -9.70
CA GLN A 26 13.76 14.49 -11.02
C GLN A 26 13.99 15.65 -11.98
N SER A 27 13.15 16.69 -11.92
CA SER A 27 13.29 17.87 -12.77
C SER A 27 14.53 18.68 -12.39
N LEU A 28 14.84 18.80 -11.10
CA LEU A 28 16.06 19.47 -10.61
C LEU A 28 17.33 18.70 -10.96
N VAL A 29 17.34 17.38 -10.78
CA VAL A 29 18.49 16.52 -11.13
C VAL A 29 18.75 16.57 -12.64
N ARG A 30 17.71 16.46 -13.47
CA ARG A 30 17.83 16.63 -14.94
C ARG A 30 18.26 18.05 -15.35
N GLY A 31 17.94 19.05 -14.53
CA GLY A 31 18.40 20.43 -14.69
C GLY A 31 19.86 20.67 -14.31
N GLY A 32 20.61 19.63 -13.90
CA GLY A 32 22.03 19.72 -13.58
C GLY A 32 22.35 19.94 -12.10
N LEU A 33 21.35 19.87 -11.21
CA LEU A 33 21.60 19.96 -9.78
C LEU A 33 22.18 18.63 -9.26
N ALA A 34 23.50 18.60 -9.10
CA ALA A 34 24.23 17.48 -8.51
C ALA A 34 23.97 17.37 -6.99
N ASP A 35 24.16 16.17 -6.45
CA ASP A 35 24.09 15.84 -5.01
C ASP A 35 22.74 16.08 -4.29
N LEU A 36 21.66 16.36 -5.02
CA LEU A 36 20.32 16.44 -4.44
C LEU A 36 19.76 15.05 -4.15
N ARG A 37 19.44 14.76 -2.88
CA ARG A 37 18.83 13.50 -2.44
C ARG A 37 17.33 13.67 -2.17
N LEU A 38 16.53 12.71 -2.60
CA LEU A 38 15.12 12.60 -2.25
C LEU A 38 14.95 11.70 -1.03
N GLY A 39 14.14 12.14 -0.07
CA GLY A 39 13.68 11.31 1.04
C GLY A 39 12.16 11.35 1.14
N ASP A 40 11.54 10.22 1.48
CA ASP A 40 10.11 10.14 1.78
C ASP A 40 9.85 9.26 3.03
N TYR A 41 8.59 9.23 3.48
CA TYR A 41 8.16 8.45 4.65
C TYR A 41 7.73 7.01 4.29
N GLY A 42 8.01 6.55 3.07
CA GLY A 42 7.64 5.25 2.57
C GLY A 42 6.14 4.98 2.66
N VAL A 43 5.74 4.06 3.53
CA VAL A 43 4.42 3.42 3.48
C VAL A 43 3.52 3.65 4.70
N VAL A 44 3.96 4.45 5.68
CA VAL A 44 3.15 4.79 6.86
C VAL A 44 3.30 6.26 7.23
N HIS A 45 2.29 6.79 7.94
CA HIS A 45 2.41 8.12 8.53
C HIS A 45 3.37 8.08 9.73
N PRO A 46 4.32 9.04 9.87
CA PRO A 46 5.37 8.99 10.89
C PRO A 46 4.85 9.17 12.33
N LEU A 47 3.71 9.84 12.49
CA LEU A 47 3.07 9.96 13.81
C LEU A 47 2.21 8.73 14.09
N SER A 48 2.52 8.04 15.20
CA SER A 48 1.66 7.03 15.78
C SER A 48 0.37 7.67 16.30
N ARG A 49 -0.79 7.09 15.97
CA ARG A 49 -2.08 7.49 16.57
C ARG A 49 -2.39 6.54 17.73
N ASN A 50 -2.70 7.11 18.90
CA ASN A 50 -3.08 6.32 20.07
C ASN A 50 -4.37 5.50 19.84
N GLY A 51 -4.31 4.22 20.24
CA GLY A 51 -5.36 3.55 21.03
C GLY A 51 -6.54 2.86 20.33
N TYR A 52 -6.83 3.10 19.05
CA TYR A 52 -7.99 2.47 18.39
C TYR A 52 -7.62 1.57 17.23
N ARG A 53 -8.11 0.33 17.26
CA ARG A 53 -8.03 -0.57 16.09
C ARG A 53 -8.80 0.07 14.95
N SER A 54 -8.09 0.40 13.87
CA SER A 54 -8.72 0.92 12.66
C SER A 54 -9.78 -0.07 12.15
N LYS A 55 -10.99 0.44 11.92
CA LYS A 55 -12.06 -0.28 11.20
C LYS A 55 -11.82 -0.34 9.69
N HIS A 56 -10.58 -0.14 9.25
CA HIS A 56 -10.19 -0.15 7.85
C HIS A 56 -8.91 -0.94 7.66
N VAL A 57 -8.73 -1.44 6.45
CA VAL A 57 -7.48 -1.97 5.93
C VAL A 57 -7.07 -1.11 4.75
N ALA A 58 -5.80 -0.71 4.70
CA ALA A 58 -5.27 0.11 3.63
C ALA A 58 -3.88 -0.38 3.22
N VAL A 59 -3.58 -0.28 1.93
CA VAL A 59 -2.25 -0.44 1.35
C VAL A 59 -1.93 0.84 0.58
N LYS A 60 -0.77 1.43 0.86
CA LYS A 60 -0.15 2.48 0.03
C LYS A 60 0.92 1.80 -0.84
N TYR A 61 0.79 1.95 -2.14
CA TYR A 61 1.59 1.27 -3.14
C TYR A 61 2.32 2.29 -4.01
N THR A 62 3.55 1.96 -4.43
CA THR A 62 4.48 2.91 -5.03
C THR A 62 4.50 2.73 -6.54
N CYS A 63 3.99 3.70 -7.30
CA CYS A 63 4.12 3.72 -8.74
C CYS A 63 5.18 4.75 -9.17
N PHE A 64 5.55 4.73 -10.45
CA PHE A 64 6.62 5.57 -11.01
C PHE A 64 6.34 7.08 -10.88
N ASP A 65 5.09 7.49 -11.06
CA ASP A 65 4.63 8.89 -11.10
C ASP A 65 3.60 9.24 -10.03
N HIS A 66 2.96 8.24 -9.41
CA HIS A 66 1.92 8.40 -8.41
C HIS A 66 2.03 7.39 -7.26
N TRP A 67 1.33 7.68 -6.18
CA TRP A 67 0.98 6.72 -5.14
C TRP A 67 -0.37 6.13 -5.46
N LEU A 68 -0.48 4.81 -5.39
CA LEU A 68 -1.73 4.07 -5.45
C LEU A 68 -2.16 3.73 -4.03
N TYR A 69 -3.38 4.09 -3.66
CA TYR A 69 -3.97 3.72 -2.37
C TYR A 69 -5.15 2.80 -2.61
N SER A 70 -5.19 1.66 -1.93
CA SER A 70 -6.35 0.77 -1.87
C SER A 70 -6.78 0.67 -0.42
N ARG A 71 -8.03 1.06 -0.12
CA ARG A 71 -8.56 1.08 1.26
C ARG A 71 -10.01 0.63 1.32
N GLU A 72 -10.27 -0.30 2.22
CA GLU A 72 -11.60 -0.82 2.49
C GLU A 72 -11.96 -0.73 3.97
N ARG A 73 -13.26 -0.59 4.24
CA ARG A 73 -13.81 -0.67 5.60
C ARG A 73 -13.97 -2.14 5.98
N THR A 74 -13.52 -2.50 7.17
CA THR A 74 -13.77 -3.82 7.74
C THR A 74 -15.27 -3.98 7.99
N GLN A 75 -15.89 -4.96 7.34
CA GLN A 75 -17.29 -5.28 7.55
C GLN A 75 -17.45 -6.06 8.86
N ASP A 76 -18.02 -5.43 9.89
CA ASP A 76 -18.24 -6.03 11.22
C ASP A 76 -19.46 -6.99 11.27
N THR A 77 -20.06 -7.34 10.13
CA THR A 77 -21.34 -8.05 10.12
C THR A 77 -21.23 -9.52 10.50
N GLN A 78 -21.61 -9.81 11.75
CA GLN A 78 -22.16 -11.11 12.16
C GLN A 78 -23.40 -11.51 11.33
N ALA A 79 -23.99 -10.58 10.57
CA ALA A 79 -25.28 -10.75 9.89
C ALA A 79 -25.24 -11.53 8.56
N GLU A 80 -24.09 -11.69 7.89
CA GLU A 80 -24.04 -12.30 6.55
C GLU A 80 -22.91 -13.32 6.35
N THR A 81 -22.27 -13.76 7.43
CA THR A 81 -21.22 -14.78 7.29
C THR A 81 -21.89 -16.15 7.18
N PRO A 82 -21.71 -16.90 6.06
CA PRO A 82 -21.96 -18.32 6.11
C PRO A 82 -21.04 -18.88 7.21
N LYS A 83 -21.58 -19.66 8.15
CA LYS A 83 -20.86 -20.32 9.26
C LYS A 83 -19.62 -21.15 8.82
N ARG A 84 -19.33 -21.25 7.51
CA ARG A 84 -18.21 -21.97 6.88
C ARG A 84 -16.91 -21.16 6.69
N SER A 85 -16.92 -19.83 6.79
CA SER A 85 -15.69 -19.03 6.65
C SER A 85 -14.90 -19.02 7.97
N LYS A 86 -13.84 -19.84 8.07
CA LYS A 86 -12.85 -19.80 9.19
C LYS A 86 -12.03 -18.50 9.24
N GLU A 87 -12.12 -17.66 8.21
CA GLU A 87 -11.37 -16.41 8.11
C GLU A 87 -12.09 -15.25 8.81
N GLY A 88 -11.35 -14.41 9.53
CA GLY A 88 -11.89 -13.24 10.23
C GLY A 88 -12.20 -12.04 9.31
N PRO A 89 -13.05 -11.09 9.74
CA PRO A 89 -13.49 -9.95 8.91
C PRO A 89 -12.36 -9.12 8.31
N ARG A 90 -11.32 -8.84 9.10
CA ARG A 90 -10.16 -8.06 8.65
C ARG A 90 -9.37 -8.77 7.54
N ALA A 91 -9.23 -10.08 7.63
CA ALA A 91 -8.52 -10.86 6.63
C ALA A 91 -9.28 -10.87 5.29
N ARG A 92 -10.61 -11.04 5.31
CA ARG A 92 -11.47 -10.86 4.12
C ARG A 92 -11.34 -9.46 3.52
N THR A 93 -11.34 -8.43 4.38
CA THR A 93 -11.17 -7.03 3.96
C THR A 93 -9.81 -6.81 3.31
N PHE A 94 -8.75 -7.38 3.88
CA PHE A 94 -7.42 -7.31 3.30
C PHE A 94 -7.32 -8.01 1.94
N ARG A 95 -7.99 -9.17 1.76
CA ARG A 95 -8.09 -9.81 0.45
C ARG A 95 -8.78 -8.93 -0.59
N ALA A 96 -9.85 -8.24 -0.21
CA ALA A 96 -10.52 -7.28 -1.11
C ALA A 96 -9.58 -6.14 -1.51
N VAL A 97 -8.85 -5.56 -0.53
CA VAL A 97 -7.83 -4.54 -0.79
C VAL A 97 -6.76 -5.04 -1.76
N CYS A 98 -6.27 -6.27 -1.59
CA CYS A 98 -5.28 -6.88 -2.50
C CYS A 98 -5.85 -7.13 -3.90
N ARG A 99 -7.09 -7.62 -4.03
CA ARG A 99 -7.75 -7.77 -5.33
C ARG A 99 -7.88 -6.44 -6.06
N ASN A 100 -8.43 -5.42 -5.39
CA ASN A 100 -8.54 -4.07 -5.95
C ASN A 100 -7.19 -3.51 -6.41
N LEU A 101 -6.10 -3.93 -5.77
CA LEU A 101 -4.76 -3.52 -6.15
C LEU A 101 -4.26 -4.31 -7.37
N VAL A 102 -4.37 -5.64 -7.38
CA VAL A 102 -3.99 -6.52 -8.50
C VAL A 102 -4.78 -6.19 -9.77
N ASP A 103 -6.06 -5.86 -9.62
CA ASP A 103 -6.95 -5.50 -10.73
C ASP A 103 -6.70 -4.05 -11.24
N SER A 104 -5.84 -3.28 -10.59
CA SER A 104 -5.49 -1.93 -11.02
C SER A 104 -4.32 -1.93 -12.00
N ASP A 105 -4.33 -1.00 -12.96
CA ASP A 105 -3.25 -0.80 -13.91
C ASP A 105 -1.90 -0.41 -13.25
N GLY A 106 -1.94 -0.03 -11.97
CA GLY A 106 -0.76 0.39 -11.21
C GLY A 106 0.01 -0.75 -10.55
N PHE A 107 -0.50 -1.99 -10.55
CA PHE A 107 0.19 -3.13 -9.95
C PHE A 107 1.36 -3.59 -10.81
N THR A 108 2.57 -3.54 -10.26
CA THR A 108 3.80 -3.85 -10.99
C THR A 108 3.93 -5.33 -11.36
N GLY A 109 3.22 -6.22 -10.66
CA GLY A 109 3.24 -7.65 -10.90
C GLY A 109 3.99 -8.44 -9.81
N PRO A 110 3.72 -9.76 -9.71
CA PRO A 110 4.15 -10.58 -8.57
C PRO A 110 5.67 -10.74 -8.46
N ASP A 111 6.40 -10.66 -9.58
CA ASP A 111 7.85 -10.88 -9.63
C ASP A 111 8.66 -9.65 -9.18
N PHE A 112 8.01 -8.50 -8.94
CA PHE A 112 8.69 -7.26 -8.59
C PHE A 112 9.27 -7.26 -7.18
N SER A 113 8.54 -7.82 -6.20
CA SER A 113 9.02 -7.95 -4.83
C SER A 113 8.31 -9.09 -4.11
N TRP A 114 8.89 -9.54 -2.97
CA TRP A 114 8.20 -10.46 -2.06
C TRP A 114 6.80 -9.95 -1.66
N GLY A 115 6.67 -8.63 -1.46
CA GLY A 115 5.41 -7.98 -1.14
C GLY A 115 4.36 -8.15 -2.24
N ASP A 116 4.75 -8.02 -3.50
CA ASP A 116 3.88 -8.13 -4.67
C ASP A 116 3.38 -9.57 -4.87
N GLN A 117 4.27 -10.56 -4.72
CA GLN A 117 3.88 -11.97 -4.74
C GLN A 117 2.86 -12.30 -3.63
N GLU A 118 3.05 -11.75 -2.43
CA GLU A 118 2.12 -11.95 -1.31
C GLU A 118 0.79 -11.21 -1.49
N ILE A 119 0.79 -10.06 -2.17
CA ILE A 119 -0.42 -9.33 -2.57
C ILE A 119 -1.23 -10.20 -3.53
N LEU A 120 -0.60 -10.77 -4.57
CA LEU A 120 -1.26 -11.69 -5.51
C LEU A 120 -1.81 -12.93 -4.79
N ASN A 121 -0.99 -13.55 -3.93
CA ASN A 121 -1.42 -14.70 -3.13
C ASN A 121 -2.67 -14.36 -2.30
N ALA A 122 -2.71 -13.20 -1.66
CA ALA A 122 -3.86 -12.76 -0.89
C ALA A 122 -5.09 -12.49 -1.77
N ALA A 123 -4.90 -11.88 -2.95
CA ALA A 123 -5.97 -11.60 -3.91
C ALA A 123 -6.66 -12.89 -4.38
N GLU A 124 -5.89 -13.94 -4.64
CA GLU A 124 -6.34 -15.28 -5.05
C GLU A 124 -6.86 -16.15 -3.88
N GLY A 125 -6.96 -15.60 -2.67
CA GLY A 125 -7.47 -16.33 -1.50
C GLY A 125 -6.46 -17.25 -0.82
N ARG A 126 -5.18 -17.18 -1.19
CA ARG A 126 -4.04 -17.82 -0.53
C ARG A 126 -3.47 -16.88 0.56
N GLY A 127 -2.29 -17.22 1.10
CA GLY A 127 -1.57 -16.39 2.08
C GLY A 127 -1.86 -16.71 3.56
N ARG A 128 -0.98 -16.23 4.44
CA ARG A 128 -1.03 -16.45 5.90
C ARG A 128 -1.12 -15.12 6.65
N ALA A 129 -1.71 -15.16 7.84
CA ALA A 129 -1.79 -14.03 8.77
C ALA A 129 -2.42 -12.75 8.15
N LEU A 130 -3.38 -12.90 7.23
CA LEU A 130 -4.04 -11.78 6.55
C LEU A 130 -4.84 -10.87 7.51
N GLY A 131 -5.15 -11.35 8.71
CA GLY A 131 -5.78 -10.55 9.77
C GLY A 131 -4.81 -9.69 10.57
N ALA A 132 -3.50 -9.84 10.41
CA ALA A 132 -2.51 -9.06 11.16
C ALA A 132 -2.50 -7.60 10.73
N THR A 133 -2.40 -6.68 11.68
CA THR A 133 -2.34 -5.23 11.41
C THR A 133 -1.05 -4.81 10.71
N SER A 134 0.04 -5.54 10.93
CA SER A 134 1.36 -5.31 10.33
C SER A 134 1.48 -5.84 8.90
N LYS A 135 0.63 -6.80 8.49
CA LYS A 135 0.76 -7.46 7.18
C LYS A 135 0.67 -6.47 6.00
N PRO A 136 -0.32 -5.55 5.91
CA PRO A 136 -0.36 -4.56 4.84
C PRO A 136 0.89 -3.67 4.78
N VAL A 137 1.39 -3.26 5.95
CA VAL A 137 2.60 -2.43 6.06
C VAL A 137 3.82 -3.20 5.57
N ALA A 138 3.98 -4.47 5.97
CA ALA A 138 5.10 -5.29 5.53
C ALA A 138 5.14 -5.48 4.00
N LEU A 139 3.99 -5.75 3.37
CA LEU A 139 3.92 -5.92 1.91
C LEU A 139 4.23 -4.60 1.19
N ALA A 140 3.64 -3.50 1.65
CA ALA A 140 3.91 -2.17 1.11
C ALA A 140 5.39 -1.79 1.24
N THR A 141 6.00 -1.99 2.41
CA THR A 141 7.43 -1.69 2.64
C THR A 141 8.31 -2.50 1.71
N SER A 142 8.06 -3.81 1.57
CA SER A 142 8.83 -4.66 0.65
C SER A 142 8.81 -4.12 -0.77
N HIS A 143 7.62 -3.80 -1.28
CA HIS A 143 7.44 -3.23 -2.61
C HIS A 143 8.15 -1.87 -2.76
N HIS A 144 7.99 -0.99 -1.77
CA HIS A 144 8.60 0.34 -1.80
C HIS A 144 10.13 0.29 -1.79
N LEU A 145 10.73 -0.64 -1.04
CA LEU A 145 12.19 -0.84 -1.06
C LEU A 145 12.66 -1.38 -2.42
N ALA A 146 11.93 -2.32 -3.03
CA ALA A 146 12.26 -2.81 -4.38
C ALA A 146 12.20 -1.66 -5.41
N TYR A 147 11.19 -0.80 -5.32
CA TYR A 147 11.11 0.43 -6.11
C TYR A 147 12.35 1.33 -5.92
N LEU A 148 12.75 1.63 -4.69
CA LEU A 148 13.93 2.46 -4.43
C LEU A 148 15.22 1.84 -4.98
N VAL A 149 15.39 0.52 -4.89
CA VAL A 149 16.54 -0.17 -5.48
C VAL A 149 16.55 -0.07 -7.00
N SER A 150 15.38 -0.24 -7.65
CA SER A 150 15.26 -0.11 -9.11
C SER A 150 15.59 1.30 -9.62
N ARG A 151 15.41 2.33 -8.77
CA ARG A 151 15.75 3.72 -9.07
C ARG A 151 17.24 4.02 -9.01
N VAL A 152 18.01 3.32 -8.17
CA VAL A 152 19.47 3.53 -8.04
C VAL A 152 20.23 2.84 -9.17
N ALA A 153 19.66 1.79 -9.76
CA ALA A 153 20.25 1.05 -10.87
C ALA A 153 20.04 1.70 -12.26
N ALA A 154 19.27 2.80 -12.33
CA ALA A 154 18.93 3.53 -13.56
C ALA A 154 19.59 4.92 -13.57
#